data_AF-S4RQW9-F1
#
_entry.id   AF-S4RQW9-F1
#
_cell.length_a   1.000
_cell.length_b   1.000
_cell.length_c   1.000
_cell.angle_alpha   90.00
_cell.angle_beta   90.00
_cell.angle_gamma   90.00
#
_symmetry.space_group_name_H-M   'P 1'
#
loop_
_entity.id
_entity.type
_entity.pdbx_description
1 polymer ?
#
loop_
_entity_poly.entity_id
_entity_poly.type
_entity_poly.pdbx_seq_one_letter_code
_entity_poly.pdbx_strand_id
1 'polypeptide(L)'
;AGAYSLSIRDYDPVKGDTVKHYKIRRLDSGGFYITNRIHFAHIHQLVEHYANVADGLCGRLVKPCPVFVPQTQGLSKDAWEILRESLTLDVKLGSGCFGDVWLLGTWNGSTQVAVKTLRAGTMSPTAFLDEAQVMKKLRHDKLVQLYAVVSQEPIYIVTEYMNKG
;
A
#
# COMPACT_ATOMS: atom_id res chain seq x y z
N ALA A 1 22.94 -4.02 10.67
CA ALA A 1 22.09 -2.94 10.14
C ALA A 1 22.76 -2.32 8.90
N GLY A 2 21.99 -2.00 7.85
CA GLY A 2 22.44 -1.15 6.74
C GLY A 2 22.93 -1.81 5.42
N ALA A 3 22.42 -2.99 5.04
CA ALA A 3 22.71 -3.57 3.73
C ALA A 3 21.61 -3.22 2.72
N TYR A 4 21.99 -2.76 1.52
CA TYR A 4 21.06 -2.50 0.43
C TYR A 4 21.04 -3.70 -0.53
N SER A 5 20.00 -3.81 -1.34
CA SER A 5 19.92 -4.79 -2.43
C SER A 5 19.37 -4.15 -3.69
N LEU A 6 19.93 -4.52 -4.84
CA LEU A 6 19.43 -4.17 -6.16
C LEU A 6 18.67 -5.38 -6.71
N SER A 7 17.41 -5.18 -7.08
CA SER A 7 16.55 -6.23 -7.63
C SER A 7 16.20 -5.90 -9.08
N ILE A 8 16.48 -6.84 -9.99
CA ILE A 8 16.32 -6.65 -11.43
C ILE A 8 15.39 -7.73 -11.98
N ARG A 9 14.38 -7.33 -12.76
CA ARG A 9 13.55 -8.26 -13.53
C ARG A 9 14.37 -8.79 -14.71
N ASP A 10 14.41 -10.10 -14.84
CA ASP A 10 15.11 -10.82 -15.90
C ASP A 10 14.18 -11.87 -16.52
N TYR A 11 14.52 -12.35 -17.71
CA TYR A 11 13.75 -13.38 -18.42
C TYR A 11 14.61 -14.62 -18.66
N ASP A 12 14.16 -15.76 -18.15
CA ASP A 12 14.75 -17.06 -18.37
C ASP A 12 13.86 -17.86 -19.36
N PRO A 13 14.39 -18.39 -20.47
CA PRO A 13 13.58 -19.11 -21.47
C PRO A 13 12.82 -20.33 -20.94
N VAL A 14 13.25 -20.90 -19.82
CA VAL A 14 12.64 -22.08 -19.19
C VAL A 14 11.71 -21.67 -18.07
N LYS A 15 12.09 -20.67 -17.25
CA LYS A 15 11.35 -20.25 -16.05
C LYS A 15 10.43 -19.05 -16.26
N GLY A 16 10.54 -18.36 -17.39
CA GLY A 16 9.83 -17.11 -17.67
C GLY A 16 10.40 -15.92 -16.90
N ASP A 17 9.52 -15.04 -16.42
CA ASP A 17 9.90 -13.88 -15.63
C ASP A 17 10.53 -14.27 -14.29
N THR A 18 11.72 -13.73 -14.02
CA THR A 18 12.45 -13.94 -12.76
C THR A 18 12.94 -12.60 -12.19
N VAL A 19 13.29 -12.60 -10.90
CA VAL A 19 13.93 -11.45 -10.25
C VAL A 19 15.29 -11.89 -9.71
N LYS A 20 16.36 -11.20 -10.12
CA LYS A 20 17.71 -11.40 -9.58
C LYS A 20 18.04 -10.33 -8.56
N HIS A 21 18.60 -10.75 -7.43
CA HIS A 21 18.98 -9.87 -6.33
C HIS A 21 20.49 -9.77 -6.20
N TYR A 22 21.00 -8.56 -6.21
CA TYR A 22 22.42 -8.25 -6.02
C TYR A 22 22.59 -7.51 -4.69
N LYS A 23 23.44 -8.06 -3.81
CA LYS A 23 23.75 -7.43 -2.53
C LYS A 23 24.66 -6.23 -2.76
N ILE A 24 24.20 -5.05 -2.38
CA ILE A 24 25.03 -3.85 -2.37
C ILE A 24 25.73 -3.80 -1.01
N ARG A 25 27.05 -3.90 -1.05
CA ARG A 25 27.91 -3.83 0.13
C ARG A 25 28.43 -2.42 0.32
N ARG A 26 28.74 -2.09 1.58
CA ARG A 26 29.32 -0.81 1.98
C ARG A 26 30.78 -1.03 2.37
N LEU A 27 31.65 -0.10 1.99
CA LEU A 27 33.05 -0.06 2.44
C LEU A 27 33.14 0.66 3.79
N ASP A 28 34.11 0.29 4.61
CA ASP A 28 34.36 0.94 5.91
C ASP A 28 34.79 2.40 5.74
N SER A 29 35.50 2.72 4.66
CA SER A 29 35.88 4.07 4.25
C SER A 29 34.73 4.90 3.65
N GLY A 30 33.51 4.34 3.57
CA GLY A 30 32.40 4.91 2.83
C GLY A 30 32.39 4.48 1.36
N GLY A 31 31.20 4.48 0.77
CA GLY A 31 30.94 4.03 -0.60
C GLY A 31 30.25 2.66 -0.70
N PHE A 32 29.79 2.33 -1.90
CA PHE A 32 28.89 1.23 -2.24
C PHE A 32 29.40 0.45 -3.43
N TYR A 33 29.20 -0.87 -3.41
CA TYR A 33 29.59 -1.74 -4.52
C TYR A 33 28.76 -3.02 -4.58
N ILE A 34 28.69 -3.63 -5.76
CA ILE A 34 28.13 -4.98 -5.96
C ILE A 34 29.26 -5.99 -6.19
N THR A 35 30.21 -5.63 -7.06
CA THR A 35 31.45 -6.38 -7.30
C THR A 35 32.64 -5.59 -6.74
N ASN A 36 33.72 -6.25 -6.35
CA ASN A 36 34.92 -5.57 -5.83
C ASN A 36 35.72 -4.80 -6.90
N ARG A 37 35.20 -4.71 -8.14
CA ARG A 37 35.90 -4.09 -9.27
C ARG A 37 35.64 -2.59 -9.34
N ILE A 38 34.43 -2.15 -8.96
CA ILE A 38 33.98 -0.77 -9.11
C ILE A 38 33.23 -0.36 -7.85
N HIS A 39 33.62 0.79 -7.30
CA HIS A 39 33.05 1.35 -6.10
C HIS A 39 32.48 2.73 -6.39
N PHE A 40 31.39 3.08 -5.71
CA PHE A 40 30.69 4.35 -5.89
C PHE A 40 30.58 5.09 -4.56
N ALA A 41 30.69 6.41 -4.56
CA ALA A 41 30.50 7.18 -3.33
C ALA A 41 29.03 7.14 -2.85
N HIS A 42 28.09 7.10 -3.80
CA HIS A 42 26.65 7.13 -3.54
C HIS A 42 25.87 6.10 -4.35
N ILE A 43 24.73 5.65 -3.83
CA ILE A 43 23.85 4.67 -4.50
C ILE A 43 23.33 5.18 -5.85
N HIS A 44 23.05 6.48 -5.99
CA HIS A 44 22.55 7.03 -7.27
C HIS A 44 23.56 6.86 -8.40
N GLN A 45 24.87 7.00 -8.13
CA GLN A 45 25.95 6.79 -9.10
C GLN A 45 26.04 5.32 -9.52
N LEU A 46 25.85 4.40 -8.57
CA LEU A 46 25.77 2.96 -8.85
C LEU A 46 24.60 2.67 -9.80
N VAL A 47 23.43 3.23 -9.53
CA VAL A 47 22.24 3.06 -10.39
C VAL A 47 22.47 3.63 -11.79
N GLU A 48 23.08 4.82 -11.89
CA GLU A 48 23.39 5.47 -13.16
C GLU A 48 24.38 4.64 -14.00
N HIS A 49 25.45 4.12 -13.39
CA HIS A 49 26.41 3.22 -14.06
C HIS A 49 25.70 2.00 -14.64
N TYR A 50 24.93 1.29 -13.80
CA TYR A 50 24.26 0.06 -14.22
C TYR A 50 23.08 0.29 -15.17
N ALA A 51 22.60 1.53 -15.31
CA ALA A 51 21.65 1.90 -16.36
C ALA A 51 22.32 1.98 -17.75
N ASN A 52 23.57 2.46 -17.78
CA ASN A 52 24.36 2.59 -19.00
C ASN A 52 25.01 1.27 -19.44
N VAL A 53 25.47 0.43 -18.50
CA VAL A 53 26.17 -0.83 -18.79
C VAL A 53 25.81 -1.93 -17.78
N ALA A 54 25.68 -3.19 -18.21
CA ALA A 54 25.28 -4.28 -17.32
C ALA A 54 26.41 -4.72 -16.38
N ASP A 55 27.65 -4.76 -16.90
CA ASP A 55 28.88 -4.93 -16.13
C ASP A 55 28.84 -6.06 -15.07
N GLY A 56 28.38 -7.24 -15.51
CA GLY A 56 28.26 -8.45 -14.68
C GLY A 56 26.88 -8.67 -14.04
N LEU A 57 25.95 -7.73 -14.18
CA LEU A 57 24.53 -7.96 -13.88
C LEU A 57 23.86 -8.72 -15.03
N CYS A 58 22.68 -9.29 -14.75
CA CYS A 58 21.86 -9.99 -15.74
C CYS A 58 21.38 -9.10 -16.89
N GLY A 59 21.34 -7.78 -16.67
CA GLY A 59 21.01 -6.79 -17.68
C GLY A 59 21.25 -5.37 -17.17
N ARG A 60 21.08 -4.40 -18.08
CA ARG A 60 21.10 -2.98 -17.73
C ARG A 60 19.84 -2.59 -16.96
N LEU A 61 19.95 -1.60 -16.10
CA LEU A 61 18.81 -0.98 -15.45
C LEU A 61 18.06 -0.12 -16.48
N VAL A 62 16.81 -0.50 -16.78
CA VAL A 62 16.03 0.17 -17.83
C VAL A 62 15.01 1.13 -17.24
N LYS A 63 14.16 0.64 -16.33
CA LYS A 63 13.06 1.41 -15.75
C LYS A 63 12.93 1.08 -14.26
N PRO A 64 12.73 2.09 -13.39
CA PRO A 64 12.36 1.86 -12.00
C PRO A 64 11.08 1.02 -11.89
N CYS A 65 11.01 0.16 -10.88
CA CYS A 65 9.78 -0.56 -10.58
C CYS A 65 8.67 0.46 -10.29
N PRO A 66 7.48 0.35 -10.92
CA PRO A 66 6.37 1.24 -10.61
C PRO A 66 5.99 1.05 -9.12
N VAL A 67 6.16 2.11 -8.34
CA VAL A 67 5.73 2.12 -6.95
C VAL A 67 4.23 2.35 -6.93
N PHE A 68 3.45 1.33 -6.56
CA PHE A 68 2.10 1.57 -6.10
C PHE A 68 2.22 2.20 -4.73
N VAL A 69 2.11 3.53 -4.66
CA VAL A 69 2.08 4.24 -3.39
C VAL A 69 0.84 3.74 -2.65
N PRO A 70 0.99 3.03 -1.51
CA PRO A 70 -0.16 2.70 -0.70
C PRO A 70 -0.80 4.02 -0.28
N GLN A 71 -2.06 4.26 -0.61
CA GLN A 71 -2.81 5.41 -0.12
C GLN A 71 -3.12 5.18 1.37
N THR A 72 -2.08 5.22 2.21
CA THR A 72 -2.12 4.84 3.64
C THR A 72 -2.07 6.04 4.59
N GLN A 73 -2.20 7.25 4.07
CA GLN A 73 -2.63 8.37 4.91
C GLN A 73 -4.14 8.43 4.78
N GLY A 74 -4.84 8.00 5.84
CA GLY A 74 -6.28 8.14 5.96
C GLY A 74 -6.75 9.57 5.72
N LEU A 75 -8.06 9.77 5.76
CA LEU A 75 -8.71 11.03 5.44
C LEU A 75 -8.28 12.14 6.41
N SER A 76 -7.17 12.83 6.13
CA SER A 76 -6.49 13.79 7.00
C SER A 76 -6.00 13.21 8.35
N LYS A 77 -5.12 13.92 9.06
CA LYS A 77 -4.57 13.46 10.35
C LYS A 77 -5.63 13.36 11.47
N ASP A 78 -6.79 14.01 11.30
CA ASP A 78 -7.72 14.24 12.41
C ASP A 78 -9.19 13.86 12.11
N ALA A 79 -9.58 13.61 10.85
CA ALA A 79 -10.97 13.27 10.50
C ALA A 79 -11.20 11.74 10.49
N TRP A 80 -11.40 11.18 11.68
CA TRP A 80 -11.69 9.75 11.89
C TRP A 80 -13.19 9.44 11.95
N GLU A 81 -13.93 10.24 12.71
CA GLU A 81 -15.39 10.23 12.70
C GLU A 81 -15.85 11.28 11.70
N ILE A 82 -16.65 10.85 10.73
CA ILE A 82 -17.17 11.72 9.69
C ILE A 82 -18.69 11.79 9.74
N LEU A 83 -19.21 12.90 9.23
CA LEU A 83 -20.65 13.10 9.11
C LEU A 83 -21.21 12.19 8.00
N ARG A 84 -22.36 11.56 8.23
CA ARG A 84 -23.00 10.67 7.23
C ARG A 84 -23.28 11.41 5.93
N GLU A 85 -23.62 12.69 6.04
CA GLU A 85 -23.95 13.59 4.94
C GLU A 85 -22.76 13.86 4.02
N SER A 86 -21.53 13.60 4.49
CA SER A 86 -20.32 13.66 3.66
C SER A 86 -20.15 12.44 2.75
N LEU A 87 -20.97 11.40 2.94
CA LEU A 87 -20.89 10.14 2.20
C LEU A 87 -22.07 10.01 1.24
N THR A 88 -21.79 9.77 -0.03
CA THR A 88 -22.77 9.36 -1.04
C THR A 88 -22.55 7.91 -1.43
N LEU A 89 -23.46 7.03 -0.99
CA LEU A 89 -23.45 5.61 -1.38
C LEU A 89 -23.87 5.51 -2.85
N ASP A 90 -23.01 4.93 -3.68
CA ASP A 90 -23.20 4.89 -5.14
C ASP A 90 -23.67 3.50 -5.59
N VAL A 91 -22.74 2.54 -5.72
CA VAL A 91 -23.03 1.20 -6.22
C VAL A 91 -23.07 0.19 -5.07
N LYS A 92 -24.13 -0.61 -4.94
CA LYS A 92 -24.15 -1.73 -4.00
C LYS A 92 -23.21 -2.84 -4.48
N LEU A 93 -22.16 -3.13 -3.69
CA LEU A 93 -21.17 -4.16 -3.98
C LEU A 93 -21.58 -5.54 -3.45
N GLY A 94 -22.33 -5.58 -2.34
CA GLY A 94 -22.74 -6.83 -1.73
C GLY A 94 -23.69 -6.66 -0.56
N SER A 95 -24.21 -7.78 -0.08
CA SER A 95 -25.09 -7.88 1.09
C SER A 95 -24.63 -9.07 1.94
N GLY A 96 -24.63 -8.91 3.26
CA GLY A 96 -24.30 -9.96 4.22
C GLY A 96 -25.22 -9.95 5.44
N CYS A 97 -24.99 -10.88 6.36
CA CYS A 97 -25.82 -11.05 7.57
C CYS A 97 -25.88 -9.79 8.44
N PHE A 98 -24.81 -8.99 8.43
CA PHE A 98 -24.64 -7.83 9.30
C PHE A 98 -24.94 -6.50 8.61
N GLY A 99 -25.27 -6.52 7.31
CA GLY A 99 -25.57 -5.32 6.53
C GLY A 99 -25.00 -5.37 5.13
N ASP A 100 -24.93 -4.20 4.48
CA ASP A 100 -24.61 -4.07 3.06
C ASP A 100 -23.24 -3.45 2.85
N VAL A 101 -22.61 -3.75 1.72
CA VAL A 101 -21.38 -3.10 1.28
C VAL A 101 -21.68 -2.30 0.03
N TRP A 102 -21.25 -1.04 0.04
CA TRP A 102 -21.45 -0.08 -1.03
C TRP A 102 -20.10 0.46 -1.47
N LEU A 103 -19.96 0.72 -2.76
CA LEU A 103 -18.95 1.60 -3.29
C LEU A 103 -19.42 3.02 -2.99
N LEU A 104 -18.64 3.75 -2.22
CA LEU A 104 -18.74 5.20 -2.26
C LEU A 104 -18.10 5.63 -3.58
N GLY A 105 -18.68 6.64 -4.22
CA GLY A 105 -18.00 7.35 -5.30
C GLY A 105 -16.64 7.91 -4.84
N THR A 106 -16.06 8.77 -5.66
CA THR A 106 -14.70 9.24 -5.38
C THR A 106 -14.66 10.21 -4.18
N TRP A 107 -14.08 9.79 -3.06
CA TRP A 107 -13.76 10.66 -1.93
C TRP A 107 -12.61 11.62 -2.29
N ASN A 108 -12.79 12.92 -2.05
CA ASN A 108 -11.85 13.99 -2.44
C ASN A 108 -11.42 13.92 -3.93
N GLY A 109 -12.28 13.40 -4.82
CA GLY A 109 -12.03 13.37 -6.26
C GLY A 109 -10.91 12.43 -6.74
N SER A 110 -10.25 11.66 -5.86
CA SER A 110 -9.23 10.68 -6.26
C SER A 110 -9.32 9.29 -5.62
N THR A 111 -9.93 9.14 -4.44
CA THR A 111 -9.91 7.86 -3.70
C THR A 111 -11.28 7.18 -3.73
N GLN A 112 -11.37 6.01 -4.35
CA GLN A 112 -12.54 5.15 -4.20
C GLN A 112 -12.52 4.47 -2.84
N VAL A 113 -13.66 4.45 -2.15
CA VAL A 113 -13.77 3.81 -0.82
C VAL A 113 -14.97 2.87 -0.79
N ALA A 114 -14.88 1.82 0.01
CA ALA A 114 -16.01 0.94 0.29
C ALA A 114 -16.63 1.34 1.63
N VAL A 115 -17.96 1.35 1.70
CA VAL A 115 -18.73 1.61 2.92
C VAL A 115 -19.53 0.38 3.26
N LYS A 116 -19.19 -0.23 4.40
CA LYS A 116 -20.02 -1.27 5.01
C LYS A 116 -21.01 -0.61 5.96
N THR A 117 -22.30 -0.78 5.69
CA THR A 117 -23.37 -0.37 6.60
C THR A 117 -23.69 -1.53 7.54
N LEU A 118 -23.90 -1.24 8.81
CA LEU A 118 -24.37 -2.21 9.80
C LEU A 118 -25.87 -2.03 10.03
N ARG A 119 -26.61 -3.13 10.14
CA ARG A 119 -28.03 -3.10 10.50
C ARG A 119 -28.19 -2.58 11.94
N ALA A 120 -29.22 -1.79 12.20
CA ALA A 120 -29.51 -1.30 13.54
C ALA A 120 -29.64 -2.45 14.54
N GLY A 121 -29.10 -2.27 15.75
CA GLY A 121 -29.10 -3.30 16.79
C GLY A 121 -28.08 -4.44 16.60
N THR A 122 -27.20 -4.37 15.59
CA THR A 122 -26.10 -5.36 15.45
C THR A 122 -25.08 -5.22 16.56
N MET A 123 -24.76 -3.99 16.99
CA MET A 123 -23.85 -3.69 18.08
C MET A 123 -24.10 -2.28 18.62
N SER A 124 -23.68 -1.99 19.86
CA SER A 124 -23.77 -0.63 20.40
C SER A 124 -22.69 0.28 19.78
N PRO A 125 -22.98 1.58 19.56
CA PRO A 125 -21.99 2.54 19.07
C PRO A 125 -20.70 2.59 19.91
N THR A 126 -20.82 2.42 21.22
CA THR A 126 -19.68 2.42 22.14
C THR A 126 -18.77 1.22 21.90
N ALA A 127 -19.33 0.00 21.86
CA ALA A 127 -18.54 -1.21 21.60
C ALA A 127 -17.90 -1.18 20.21
N PHE A 128 -18.61 -0.64 19.22
CA PHE A 128 -18.08 -0.43 17.87
C PHE A 128 -16.88 0.51 17.87
N LEU A 129 -16.97 1.67 18.54
CA LEU A 129 -15.88 2.62 18.59
C LEU A 129 -14.64 2.03 19.28
N ASP A 130 -14.82 1.24 20.33
CA ASP A 130 -13.72 0.55 21.03
C ASP A 130 -12.99 -0.42 20.09
N GLU A 131 -13.73 -1.25 19.33
CA GLU A 131 -13.15 -2.16 18.34
C GLU A 131 -12.50 -1.40 17.17
N ALA A 132 -13.15 -0.34 16.69
CA ALA A 132 -12.65 0.47 15.58
C ALA A 132 -11.34 1.19 15.96
N GLN A 133 -11.15 1.59 17.23
CA GLN A 133 -9.88 2.14 17.71
C GLN A 133 -8.74 1.11 17.68
N VAL A 134 -9.03 -0.17 17.88
CA VAL A 134 -8.03 -1.25 17.73
C VAL A 134 -7.69 -1.42 16.25
N MET A 135 -8.70 -1.54 15.38
CA MET A 135 -8.50 -1.66 13.92
C MET A 135 -7.72 -0.48 13.33
N LYS A 136 -7.95 0.74 13.82
CA LYS A 136 -7.22 1.96 13.41
C LYS A 136 -5.70 1.85 13.59
N LYS A 137 -5.25 1.12 14.62
CA LYS A 137 -3.83 0.94 14.95
C LYS A 137 -3.18 -0.14 14.08
N LEU A 138 -3.97 -1.01 13.47
CA LEU A 138 -3.47 -2.07 12.59
C LEU A 138 -3.12 -1.48 11.22
N ARG A 139 -1.83 -1.47 10.89
CA ARG A 139 -1.32 -1.01 9.59
C ARG A 139 -0.43 -2.09 8.99
N HIS A 140 -0.89 -2.70 7.91
CA HIS A 140 -0.15 -3.76 7.23
C HIS A 140 -0.61 -3.86 5.76
N ASP A 141 0.31 -4.14 4.84
CA ASP A 141 0.08 -4.28 3.39
C ASP A 141 -0.78 -5.50 2.98
N LYS A 142 -1.35 -6.20 3.96
CA LYS A 142 -2.20 -7.39 3.78
C LYS A 142 -3.47 -7.33 4.62
N LEU A 143 -3.75 -6.16 5.20
CA LEU A 143 -4.98 -5.88 5.94
C LEU A 143 -5.69 -4.74 5.23
N VAL A 144 -7.00 -4.89 5.05
CA VAL A 144 -7.84 -3.83 4.49
C VAL A 144 -7.81 -2.64 5.45
N GLN A 145 -7.39 -1.48 4.95
CA GLN A 145 -7.25 -0.28 5.74
C GLN A 145 -8.61 0.32 6.10
N LEU A 146 -8.84 0.52 7.39
CA LEU A 146 -9.94 1.32 7.91
C LEU A 146 -9.57 2.81 7.82
N TYR A 147 -10.37 3.60 7.10
CA TYR A 147 -10.17 5.03 6.89
C TYR A 147 -10.94 5.88 7.87
N ALA A 148 -12.23 5.61 8.04
CA ALA A 148 -13.14 6.43 8.84
C ALA A 148 -14.34 5.61 9.29
N VAL A 149 -15.10 6.16 10.23
CA VAL A 149 -16.34 5.57 10.72
C VAL A 149 -17.45 6.61 10.88
N VAL A 150 -18.70 6.18 10.79
CA VAL A 150 -19.88 6.93 11.24
C VAL A 150 -20.43 6.18 12.45
N SER A 151 -20.29 6.78 13.64
CA SER A 151 -20.66 6.16 14.92
C SER A 151 -22.17 6.21 15.20
N GLN A 152 -22.90 7.15 14.60
CA GLN A 152 -24.36 7.24 14.72
C GLN A 152 -25.04 6.10 13.96
N GLU A 153 -26.09 5.51 14.52
CA GLU A 153 -26.85 4.48 13.81
C GLU A 153 -27.58 5.05 12.57
N PRO A 154 -27.62 4.29 11.46
CA PRO A 154 -26.91 3.03 11.20
C PRO A 154 -25.39 3.22 11.06
N ILE A 155 -24.59 2.41 11.75
CA ILE A 155 -23.12 2.55 11.79
C ILE A 155 -22.51 2.27 10.41
N TYR A 156 -21.61 3.14 9.94
CA TYR A 156 -20.86 2.95 8.70
C TYR A 156 -19.36 2.75 8.97
N ILE A 157 -18.76 1.83 8.22
CA ILE A 157 -17.33 1.51 8.24
C ILE A 157 -16.78 1.86 6.86
N VAL A 158 -15.84 2.81 6.79
CA VAL A 158 -15.26 3.29 5.53
C VAL A 158 -13.85 2.71 5.36
N THR A 159 -13.64 1.93 4.31
CA THR A 159 -12.38 1.24 4.03
C THR A 159 -11.89 1.52 2.61
N GLU A 160 -10.67 1.09 2.29
CA GLU A 160 -10.22 1.00 0.90
C GLU A 160 -11.16 0.12 0.06
N TYR A 161 -11.33 0.50 -1.20
CA TYR A 161 -12.09 -0.28 -2.18
C TYR A 161 -11.18 -1.31 -2.85
N MET A 162 -11.55 -2.59 -2.73
CA MET A 162 -10.87 -3.71 -3.38
C MET A 162 -11.63 -4.10 -4.66
N ASN A 163 -11.15 -3.63 -5.82
CA ASN A 163 -11.86 -3.77 -7.09
C ASN A 163 -11.98 -5.20 -7.65
N LYS A 164 -11.30 -6.18 -7.05
CA LYS A 164 -11.33 -7.60 -7.46
C LYS A 164 -12.18 -8.51 -6.54
N GLY A 165 -12.85 -7.92 -5.55
CA GLY A 165 -13.64 -8.68 -4.57
C GLY A 165 -12.81 -9.21 -3.41
#